data_AF-A0AAW7E5Q9-F1
#
_entry.id   AF-A0AAW7E5Q9-F1
#
_cell.length_a   1.000
_cell.length_b   1.000
_cell.length_c   1.000
_cell.angle_alpha   90.00
_cell.angle_beta   90.00
_cell.angle_gamma   90.00
#
_symmetry.space_group_name_H-M   'P 1'
#
loop_
_entity.id
_entity.type
_entity.pdbx_description
1 polymer ?
#
loop_
_entity_poly.entity_id
_entity_poly.type
_entity_poly.pdbx_seq_one_letter_code
_entity_poly.pdbx_strand_id
1 'polypeptide(L)'
;MMTRLVFCCLVLFSPMLFAGTYYQLHVPSKALPYCEFMPFDYVEKKIVKTELYNRIYIKQPVTLEFIRLDSKPFTGLQLWSPKGQVKATRLSDTKYRYELPTLNKGEIYELRGILKHPAKSGFQICVSALSR
;
A
#
# COMPACT_ATOMS: atom_id res chain seq x y z
N MET A 1 45.33 44.35 -2.71
CA MET A 1 43.85 44.28 -2.65
C MET A 1 43.35 43.56 -3.89
N MET A 2 42.94 42.31 -3.80
CA MET A 2 42.02 41.71 -4.77
C MET A 2 41.29 40.55 -4.09
N THR A 3 40.02 40.48 -4.42
CA THR A 3 38.94 40.10 -3.53
C THR A 3 38.69 38.59 -3.52
N ARG A 4 38.11 38.14 -2.41
CA ARG A 4 37.71 36.77 -2.08
C ARG A 4 36.66 36.18 -3.02
N LEU A 5 36.69 34.83 -3.12
CA LEU A 5 35.61 33.83 -3.19
C LEU A 5 34.44 34.10 -4.19
N VAL A 6 33.89 33.12 -4.90
CA VAL A 6 33.10 32.01 -4.34
C VAL A 6 33.04 30.88 -5.37
N PHE A 7 33.44 29.70 -4.90
CA PHE A 7 33.19 28.41 -5.52
C PHE A 7 31.68 28.18 -5.57
N CYS A 8 31.03 28.41 -6.71
CA CYS A 8 29.60 28.18 -6.86
C CYS A 8 29.38 26.67 -7.04
N CYS A 9 29.37 25.93 -5.92
CA CYS A 9 28.88 24.56 -5.83
C CYS A 9 27.38 24.57 -6.19
N LEU A 10 27.08 24.46 -7.48
CA LEU A 10 25.78 24.08 -8.01
C LEU A 10 25.52 22.61 -7.63
N VAL A 11 25.19 22.36 -6.36
CA VAL A 11 24.57 21.12 -5.95
C VAL A 11 23.17 21.14 -6.55
N LEU A 12 23.05 20.53 -7.73
CA LEU A 12 21.79 20.16 -8.37
C LEU A 12 21.01 19.29 -7.38
N PHE A 13 20.10 19.92 -6.62
CA PHE A 13 19.01 19.23 -5.93
C PHE A 13 18.15 18.56 -6.99
N SER A 14 18.46 17.29 -7.28
CA SER A 14 17.61 16.45 -8.12
C SER A 14 16.27 16.33 -7.40
N PRO A 15 15.13 16.71 -8.02
CA PRO A 15 13.83 16.49 -7.40
C PRO A 15 13.65 14.98 -7.23
N MET A 16 13.55 14.51 -5.98
CA MET A 16 13.04 13.18 -5.72
C MET A 16 11.60 13.15 -6.24
N LEU A 17 11.39 12.49 -7.39
CA LEU A 17 10.08 12.28 -7.96
C LEU A 17 9.32 11.31 -7.05
N PHE A 18 8.25 11.81 -6.43
CA PHE A 18 7.33 10.99 -5.64
C PHE A 18 6.26 10.45 -6.59
N ALA A 19 6.20 9.13 -6.76
CA ALA A 19 5.06 8.47 -7.40
C ALA A 19 4.15 7.93 -6.30
N GLY A 20 2.92 8.43 -6.28
CA GLY A 20 1.83 7.86 -5.49
C GLY A 20 0.94 7.02 -6.41
N THR A 21 0.78 5.74 -6.10
CA THR A 21 -0.21 4.90 -6.77
C THR A 21 -1.48 4.93 -5.93
N TYR A 22 -2.56 5.45 -6.52
CA TYR A 22 -3.88 5.50 -5.89
C TYR A 22 -4.74 4.37 -6.46
N TYR A 23 -5.01 3.36 -5.63
CA TYR A 23 -5.94 2.28 -5.96
C TYR A 23 -7.14 2.32 -5.01
N GLN A 24 -8.34 2.13 -5.54
CA GLN A 24 -9.56 2.05 -4.74
C GLN A 24 -10.09 0.62 -4.81
N LEU A 25 -9.94 -0.11 -3.70
CA LEU A 25 -10.60 -1.40 -3.53
C LEU A 25 -12.03 -1.11 -3.07
N HIS A 26 -12.97 -1.08 -4.00
CA HIS A 26 -14.35 -1.29 -3.61
C HIS A 26 -14.49 -2.79 -3.38
N VAL A 27 -14.96 -3.24 -2.22
CA VAL A 27 -15.49 -4.61 -2.04
C VAL A 27 -17.01 -4.53 -2.26
N PRO A 28 -17.51 -4.46 -3.51
CA PRO A 28 -18.93 -4.60 -3.79
C PRO A 28 -19.35 -6.07 -3.64
N SER A 29 -20.65 -6.29 -3.82
CA SER A 29 -21.43 -7.52 -3.77
C SER A 29 -20.96 -8.67 -4.71
N LYS A 30 -19.67 -8.86 -4.94
CA LYS A 30 -19.16 -10.10 -5.55
C LYS A 30 -19.45 -11.26 -4.60
N ALA A 31 -19.79 -12.42 -5.15
CA ALA A 31 -19.88 -13.63 -4.36
C ALA A 31 -18.52 -13.89 -3.69
N LEU A 32 -18.54 -14.07 -2.37
CA LEU A 32 -17.35 -14.47 -1.60
C LEU A 32 -17.21 -15.99 -1.67
N PRO A 33 -15.98 -16.53 -1.73
CA PRO A 33 -14.70 -15.83 -1.78
C PRO A 33 -14.29 -15.41 -3.21
N TYR A 34 -13.47 -14.36 -3.33
CA TYR A 34 -12.85 -13.99 -4.60
C TYR A 34 -11.43 -13.45 -4.38
N CYS A 35 -10.62 -13.39 -5.44
CA CYS A 35 -9.34 -12.71 -5.44
C CYS A 35 -9.25 -11.71 -6.60
N GLU A 36 -8.58 -10.59 -6.38
CA GLU A 36 -8.28 -9.61 -7.42
C GLU A 36 -6.86 -9.09 -7.31
N PHE A 37 -6.34 -8.59 -8.42
CA PHE A 37 -4.98 -8.10 -8.51
C PHE A 37 -4.97 -6.57 -8.41
N MET A 38 -4.19 -6.06 -7.47
CA MET A 38 -3.89 -4.65 -7.31
C MET A 38 -2.50 -4.38 -7.87
N PRO A 39 -2.38 -3.84 -9.09
CA PRO A 39 -1.09 -3.54 -9.69
C PRO A 39 -0.40 -2.38 -8.97
N PHE A 40 0.93 -2.37 -9.01
CA PHE A 40 1.72 -1.17 -8.75
C PHE A 40 2.42 -0.76 -10.04
N ASP A 41 2.08 0.43 -10.52
CA ASP A 41 2.81 1.01 -11.64
C ASP A 41 4.18 1.50 -11.16
N TYR A 42 5.20 1.18 -11.93
CA TYR A 42 6.50 1.80 -11.78
C TYR A 42 6.54 3.07 -12.59
N VAL A 43 6.82 4.19 -11.95
CA VAL A 43 7.31 5.39 -12.64
C VAL A 43 8.81 5.46 -12.34
N GLU A 44 9.63 5.16 -13.33
CA GLU A 44 11.08 5.47 -13.40
C GLU A 44 12.11 4.87 -12.43
N LYS A 45 13.25 4.42 -13.01
CA LYS A 45 14.46 3.84 -12.37
C LYS A 45 15.06 4.66 -11.21
N LYS A 46 14.57 5.88 -10.97
CA LYS A 46 15.03 6.83 -9.96
C LYS A 46 14.15 6.90 -8.71
N ILE A 47 12.97 6.27 -8.71
CA ILE A 47 12.07 6.31 -7.54
C ILE A 47 12.48 5.25 -6.51
N VAL A 48 13.01 5.74 -5.39
CA VAL A 48 13.53 4.93 -4.27
C VAL A 48 12.42 4.49 -3.31
N LYS A 49 11.29 5.23 -3.30
CA LYS A 49 10.15 5.04 -2.41
C LYS A 49 8.85 5.30 -3.16
N THR A 50 7.91 4.37 -3.10
CA THR A 50 6.54 4.58 -3.59
C THR A 50 5.60 4.63 -2.40
N GLU A 51 4.85 5.71 -2.28
CA GLU A 51 3.81 5.83 -1.27
C GLU A 51 2.52 5.21 -1.80
N LEU A 52 1.95 4.30 -1.03
CA LEU A 52 0.66 3.70 -1.30
C LEU A 52 -0.39 4.32 -0.41
N TYR A 53 -1.50 4.70 -1.01
CA TYR A 53 -2.68 5.16 -0.30
C TYR A 53 -3.92 4.61 -0.99
N ASN A 54 -4.40 3.47 -0.50
CA ASN A 54 -5.50 2.75 -1.14
C ASN A 54 -6.71 2.68 -0.21
N ARG A 55 -7.85 3.20 -0.70
CA ARG A 55 -9.11 3.17 0.04
C ARG A 55 -9.79 1.83 -0.14
N ILE A 56 -10.26 1.25 0.96
CA ILE A 56 -10.96 -0.03 0.97
C ILE A 56 -12.34 0.15 1.60
N TYR A 57 -13.38 -0.05 0.79
CA TYR A 57 -14.78 0.06 1.21
C TYR A 57 -15.33 -1.32 1.55
N ILE A 58 -15.84 -1.50 2.76
CA ILE A 58 -16.33 -2.79 3.26
C ILE A 58 -17.76 -2.63 3.78
N LYS A 59 -18.70 -3.38 3.17
CA LYS A 59 -20.14 -3.35 3.52
C LYS A 59 -20.57 -4.47 4.47
N GLN A 60 -19.74 -5.49 4.66
CA GLN A 60 -19.99 -6.64 5.52
C GLN A 60 -18.68 -7.16 6.12
N PRO A 61 -18.70 -7.91 7.24
CA PRO A 61 -17.47 -8.42 7.83
C PRO A 61 -16.75 -9.39 6.90
N VAL A 62 -15.47 -9.18 6.67
CA VAL A 62 -14.65 -9.98 5.75
C VAL A 62 -13.26 -10.27 6.31
N THR A 63 -12.64 -11.32 5.78
CA THR A 63 -11.21 -11.57 5.89
C THR A 63 -10.54 -11.12 4.60
N LEU A 64 -9.53 -10.25 4.70
CA LEU A 64 -8.65 -9.86 3.61
C LEU A 64 -7.29 -10.53 3.74
N GLU A 65 -6.82 -11.15 2.67
CA GLU A 65 -5.45 -11.63 2.54
C GLU A 65 -4.71 -10.85 1.47
N PHE A 66 -3.63 -10.18 1.86
CA PHE A 66 -2.69 -9.54 0.94
C PHE A 66 -1.53 -10.49 0.67
N ILE A 67 -1.32 -10.81 -0.60
CA ILE A 67 -0.28 -11.74 -1.07
C ILE A 67 0.64 -11.01 -2.03
N ARG A 68 1.93 -10.93 -1.70
CA ARG A 68 2.99 -10.45 -2.60
C ARG A 68 3.39 -11.55 -3.58
N LEU A 69 3.38 -11.22 -4.87
CA LEU A 69 3.73 -12.17 -5.93
C LEU A 69 5.24 -12.28 -6.19
N ASP A 70 6.02 -11.26 -5.84
CA ASP A 70 7.46 -11.18 -6.15
C ASP A 70 8.39 -11.68 -5.03
N SER A 71 7.88 -12.56 -4.15
CA SER A 71 8.62 -13.24 -3.06
C SER A 71 9.34 -12.32 -2.05
N LYS A 72 9.07 -11.01 -2.07
CA LYS A 72 9.63 -10.06 -1.11
C LYS A 72 8.74 -9.91 0.12
N PRO A 73 9.32 -9.60 1.30
CA PRO A 73 8.55 -9.33 2.50
C PRO A 73 7.51 -8.22 2.30
N PHE A 74 6.35 -8.37 2.93
CA PHE A 74 5.35 -7.33 3.06
C PHE A 74 5.76 -6.39 4.21
N THR A 75 6.76 -5.54 3.95
CA THR A 75 7.27 -4.57 4.92
C THR A 75 6.79 -3.16 4.58
N GLY A 76 6.37 -2.41 5.59
CA GLY A 76 6.12 -0.97 5.46
C GLY A 76 4.72 -0.59 4.99
N LEU A 77 3.79 -1.55 4.85
CA LEU A 77 2.38 -1.31 4.58
C LEU A 77 1.51 -1.72 5.77
N GLN A 78 0.55 -0.87 6.08
CA GLN A 78 -0.34 -1.03 7.22
C GLN A 78 -1.75 -0.64 6.81
N LEU A 79 -2.73 -1.40 7.30
CA LEU A 79 -4.12 -1.07 7.11
C LEU A 79 -4.61 -0.23 8.28
N TRP A 80 -5.32 0.85 7.99
CA TRP A 80 -5.88 1.78 8.95
C TRP A 80 -7.40 1.80 8.85
N SER A 81 -8.05 1.87 10.00
CA SER A 81 -9.46 2.19 10.15
C SER A 81 -9.60 3.60 10.73
N PRO A 82 -10.81 4.19 10.77
CA PRO A 82 -11.04 5.45 11.48
C PRO A 82 -10.66 5.39 12.97
N LYS A 83 -10.66 4.20 13.57
CA LYS A 83 -10.30 3.97 14.98
C LYS A 83 -8.81 3.76 15.21
N GLY A 84 -8.00 3.71 14.14
CA GLY A 84 -6.56 3.46 14.21
C GLY A 84 -6.11 2.26 13.38
N GLN A 85 -4.85 1.86 13.59
CA GLN A 85 -4.21 0.79 12.84
C GLN A 85 -4.88 -0.57 13.08
N VAL A 86 -5.23 -1.26 12.00
CA VAL A 86 -5.73 -2.64 12.05
C VAL A 86 -4.55 -3.59 12.18
N LYS A 87 -4.61 -4.48 13.18
CA LYS A 87 -3.57 -5.48 13.40
C LYS A 87 -3.62 -6.55 12.31
N ALA A 88 -2.48 -6.80 11.69
CA ALA A 88 -2.32 -7.88 10.72
C ALA A 88 -1.91 -9.18 11.42
N THR A 89 -2.43 -10.30 10.94
CA THR A 89 -1.90 -11.64 11.22
C THR A 89 -0.93 -12.01 10.11
N ARG A 90 0.36 -12.12 10.42
CA ARG A 90 1.38 -12.59 9.47
C ARG A 90 1.21 -14.09 9.27
N LEU A 91 0.93 -14.53 8.05
CA LEU A 91 0.85 -15.94 7.67
C LEU A 91 2.19 -16.43 7.09
N SER A 92 2.87 -15.57 6.33
CA SER A 92 4.23 -15.77 5.85
C SER A 92 4.89 -14.41 5.58
N ASP A 93 6.11 -14.39 5.10
CA ASP A 93 6.82 -13.16 4.69
C ASP A 93 6.07 -12.40 3.59
N THR A 94 5.36 -13.12 2.73
CA THR A 94 4.67 -12.57 1.56
C THR A 94 3.16 -12.51 1.74
N LYS A 95 2.61 -13.06 2.83
CA LYS A 95 1.17 -13.23 3.04
C LYS A 95 0.72 -12.73 4.40
N TYR A 96 -0.20 -11.78 4.39
CA TYR A 96 -0.74 -11.14 5.59
C TYR A 96 -2.26 -11.16 5.55
N ARG A 97 -2.89 -11.46 6.69
CA ARG A 97 -4.33 -11.52 6.86
C ARG A 97 -4.82 -10.39 7.76
N TYR A 98 -5.96 -9.83 7.41
CA TYR A 98 -6.69 -8.84 8.19
C TYR A 98 -8.13 -9.27 8.36
N GLU A 99 -8.65 -9.13 9.57
CA GLU A 99 -10.06 -9.34 9.88
C GLU A 99 -10.74 -7.99 9.99
N LEU A 100 -11.69 -7.73 9.11
CA LEU A 100 -12.26 -6.41 8.93
C LEU A 100 -13.75 -6.45 9.23
N PRO A 101 -14.18 -5.93 10.40
CA PRO A 101 -15.59 -5.75 10.69
C PRO A 101 -16.19 -4.68 9.77
N THR A 102 -17.53 -4.64 9.72
CA THR A 102 -18.26 -3.56 9.06
C THR A 102 -17.94 -2.22 9.73
N LEU A 103 -17.76 -1.18 8.91
CA LEU A 103 -17.61 0.20 9.37
C LEU A 103 -18.94 0.96 9.32
N ASN A 104 -19.00 2.12 9.97
CA ASN A 104 -20.16 3.00 9.86
C ASN A 104 -20.31 3.54 8.43
N LYS A 105 -21.52 4.00 8.08
CA LYS A 105 -21.77 4.59 6.76
C LYS A 105 -20.86 5.80 6.54
N GLY A 106 -20.09 5.77 5.45
CA GLY A 106 -19.14 6.84 5.07
C GLY A 106 -17.70 6.64 5.55
N GLU A 107 -17.48 5.67 6.43
CA GLU A 107 -16.13 5.29 6.88
C GLU A 107 -15.44 4.36 5.87
N ILE A 108 -14.10 4.41 5.85
CA ILE A 108 -13.26 3.64 4.94
C ILE A 108 -12.05 3.06 5.68
N TYR A 109 -11.58 1.92 5.20
CA TYR A 109 -10.25 1.45 5.53
C TYR A 109 -9.24 2.03 4.54
N GLU A 110 -7.99 2.14 4.97
CA GLU A 110 -6.93 2.72 4.16
C GLU A 110 -5.65 1.91 4.30
N LEU A 111 -5.20 1.30 3.20
CA LEU A 111 -3.89 0.66 3.13
C LEU A 111 -2.87 1.74 2.81
N ARG A 112 -2.02 2.03 3.79
CA ARG A 112 -1.03 3.11 3.71
C ARG A 112 0.37 2.58 3.94
N GLY A 113 1.36 3.19 3.29
CA GLY A 113 2.75 2.96 3.64
C GLY A 113 3.72 3.12 2.48
N ILE A 114 4.96 2.69 2.70
CA ILE A 114 6.06 2.90 1.77
C ILE A 114 6.56 1.55 1.25
N LEU A 115 6.49 1.37 -0.07
CA LEU A 115 7.19 0.29 -0.75
C LEU A 115 8.63 0.73 -1.06
N LYS A 116 9.59 -0.05 -0.56
CA LYS A 116 11.01 0.12 -0.90
C LYS A 116 11.35 -0.68 -2.15
N HIS A 117 12.27 -0.14 -2.94
CA HIS A 117 12.84 -0.85 -4.08
C HIS A 117 13.56 -2.14 -3.66
N PRO A 118 13.50 -3.23 -4.46
CA PRO A 118 12.60 -3.44 -5.60
C PRO A 118 11.25 -4.04 -5.16
N ALA A 119 10.14 -3.39 -5.53
CA ALA A 119 8.80 -3.98 -5.49
C ALA A 119 8.27 -4.06 -6.93
N LYS A 120 7.85 -5.26 -7.35
CA LYS A 120 7.35 -5.53 -8.71
C LYS A 120 5.98 -6.21 -8.65
N SER A 121 5.26 -6.16 -9.77
CA SER A 121 3.97 -6.80 -9.98
C SER A 121 2.81 -6.11 -9.25
N GLY A 122 2.62 -6.30 -7.95
CA GLY A 122 1.37 -5.92 -7.30
C GLY A 122 1.11 -6.74 -6.04
N PHE A 123 -0.11 -6.63 -5.49
CA PHE A 123 -0.65 -7.63 -4.56
C PHE A 123 -1.80 -8.39 -5.21
N GLN A 124 -1.85 -9.69 -4.97
CA GLN A 124 -3.10 -10.41 -5.03
C GLN A 124 -3.83 -10.20 -3.71
N ILE A 125 -5.07 -9.72 -3.78
CA ILE A 125 -5.94 -9.47 -2.64
C ILE A 125 -7.05 -10.50 -2.70
N CYS A 126 -7.12 -11.39 -1.71
CA CYS A 126 -8.20 -12.37 -1.59
C CYS A 126 -9.16 -11.94 -0.48
N VAL A 127 -10.46 -11.99 -0.79
CA VAL A 127 -11.56 -11.58 0.09
C VAL A 127 -12.42 -12.80 0.37
N SER A 128 -12.70 -13.06 1.64
CA SER A 128 -13.61 -14.12 2.08
C SER A 128 -14.50 -13.63 3.21
N ALA A 129 -15.61 -14.35 3.49
CA ALA A 129 -16.45 -14.02 4.64
C ALA A 129 -15.65 -14.16 5.93
N LEU A 130 -15.87 -13.26 6.89
CA LEU A 130 -15.30 -13.42 8.22
C LEU A 130 -15.98 -14.62 8.87
N SER A 131 -15.24 -15.71 9.07
CA SER A 131 -15.74 -16.91 9.73
C SER A 131 -16.14 -16.53 11.16
N ARG A 132 -17.36 -16.88 11.58
CA ARG A 132 -17.79 -16.75 12.98
C ARG A 132 -17.24 -17.90 13.80
#